data_AF-A0A9D0RA30-F1
#
_entry.id   AF-A0A9D0RA30-F1
#
_cell.length_a   1.000
_cell.length_b   1.000
_cell.length_c   1.000
_cell.angle_alpha   90.00
_cell.angle_beta   90.00
_cell.angle_gamma   90.00
#
_symmetry.space_group_name_H-M   'P 1'
#
loop_
_entity.id
_entity.type
_entity.pdbx_description
1 polymer ?
#
loop_
_entity_poly.entity_id
_entity_poly.type
_entity_poly.pdbx_seq_one_letter_code
_entity_poly.pdbx_strand_id
1 'polypeptide(L)'
;MNGQTYDIKQDAEKQPGRVADFVSDLMLLAAYAVEAGRLPEQVKLADIYQAYHKQIDQSLPLSAAEIELLQYYYQLLKIELDPVTPTSLRATACPSMSKPMRTPAGRRVRTMWYWSFFSLAVILAINLYQYGFEFNSATWAAQYPDWFTTFSMLYWVALAILPFAYGALGASVRLLRIMETRLRDRSFDPRRIPEHRTRWVLGTLSGGVLVLFVNSGGIGDTQVKLEQAALGFLGGYSIDLLFSILDNLVQVLSPKRASGKNEQKTRIQVPVKITEAREESGTTLAATDTQTKKRPASVV
;
A
#
# COMPACT_ATOMS: atom_id res chain seq x y z
N MET A 1 8.91 -10.97 1.60
CA MET A 1 8.73 -11.28 3.03
C MET A 1 9.45 -12.59 3.29
N ASN A 2 10.55 -12.56 4.06
CA ASN A 2 11.07 -13.78 4.68
C ASN A 2 10.10 -14.12 5.81
N GLY A 3 9.38 -15.22 5.68
CA GLY A 3 8.53 -15.75 6.74
C GLY A 3 9.43 -16.24 7.88
N GLN A 4 9.76 -15.36 8.81
CA GLN A 4 10.23 -15.83 10.11
C GLN A 4 9.06 -16.50 10.79
N THR A 5 9.09 -17.82 10.82
CA THR A 5 8.24 -18.64 11.68
C THR A 5 8.58 -18.22 13.11
N TYR A 6 7.66 -17.49 13.75
CA TYR A 6 7.84 -16.95 15.09
C TYR A 6 7.93 -18.08 16.11
N ASP A 7 9.13 -18.40 16.59
CA ASP A 7 9.32 -19.37 17.67
C ASP A 7 9.11 -18.69 19.03
N ILE A 8 7.83 -18.53 19.40
CA ILE A 8 7.43 -17.93 20.69
C ILE A 8 7.90 -18.78 21.88
N LYS A 9 8.17 -20.08 21.69
CA LYS A 9 8.61 -20.97 22.78
C LYS A 9 9.99 -20.56 23.30
N GLN A 10 10.94 -20.21 22.43
CA GLN A 10 12.26 -19.70 22.83
C GLN A 10 12.21 -18.27 23.41
N ASP A 11 11.27 -17.45 22.94
CA ASP A 11 11.16 -16.05 23.37
C ASP A 11 10.43 -15.88 24.71
N ALA A 12 9.49 -16.78 25.04
CA ALA A 12 8.75 -16.75 26.31
C ALA A 12 9.65 -16.93 27.53
N GLU A 13 10.71 -17.73 27.40
CA GLU A 13 11.67 -18.01 28.47
C GLU A 13 12.66 -16.84 28.68
N LYS A 14 12.93 -16.04 27.63
CA LYS A 14 13.91 -14.95 27.67
C LYS A 14 13.29 -13.55 27.85
N GLN A 15 12.05 -13.33 27.42
CA GLN A 15 11.40 -12.01 27.42
C GLN A 15 9.89 -12.11 27.72
N PRO A 16 9.45 -12.12 29.00
CA PRO A 16 8.04 -12.25 29.37
C PRO A 16 7.13 -11.14 28.80
N GLY A 17 7.70 -9.96 28.51
CA GLY A 17 6.97 -8.86 27.86
C GLY A 17 6.46 -9.19 26.45
N ARG A 18 7.14 -10.08 25.71
CA ARG A 18 6.71 -10.47 24.35
C ARG A 18 5.44 -11.31 24.36
N VAL A 19 5.25 -12.18 25.36
CA VAL A 19 4.06 -13.03 25.47
C VAL A 19 2.83 -12.18 25.80
N ALA A 20 2.98 -11.20 26.69
CA ALA A 20 1.93 -10.23 26.99
C ALA A 20 1.48 -9.45 25.74
N ASP A 21 2.44 -8.97 24.94
CA ASP A 21 2.15 -8.30 23.67
C ASP A 21 1.42 -9.20 22.67
N PHE A 22 1.84 -10.47 22.57
CA PHE A 22 1.21 -11.47 21.69
C PHE A 22 -0.23 -11.77 22.09
N VAL A 23 -0.49 -12.01 23.39
CA VAL A 23 -1.85 -12.29 23.89
C VAL A 23 -2.76 -11.08 23.72
N SER A 24 -2.23 -9.87 23.94
CA SER A 24 -2.94 -8.62 23.66
C SER A 24 -3.29 -8.48 22.16
N ASP A 25 -2.36 -8.78 21.27
CA ASP A 25 -2.60 -8.78 19.82
C ASP A 25 -3.65 -9.80 19.38
N LEU A 26 -3.60 -11.01 19.94
CA LEU A 26 -4.57 -12.06 19.67
C LEU A 26 -5.98 -11.67 20.13
N MET A 27 -6.11 -11.12 21.34
CA MET A 27 -7.39 -10.63 21.87
C MET A 27 -7.97 -9.53 20.99
N LEU A 28 -7.12 -8.63 20.48
CA LEU A 28 -7.52 -7.53 19.63
C LEU A 28 -8.02 -8.01 18.25
N LEU A 29 -7.34 -9.00 17.66
CA LEU A 29 -7.82 -9.67 16.43
C LEU A 29 -9.14 -10.41 16.66
N ALA A 30 -9.26 -11.16 17.77
CA ALA A 30 -10.47 -11.90 18.09
C ALA A 30 -11.68 -10.97 18.30
N ALA A 31 -11.49 -9.86 19.03
CA ALA A 31 -12.53 -8.85 19.21
C ALA A 31 -12.98 -8.24 17.88
N TYR A 32 -12.04 -7.95 16.98
CA TYR A 32 -12.37 -7.46 15.63
C TYR A 32 -13.09 -8.51 14.79
N ALA A 33 -12.68 -9.78 14.84
CA ALA A 33 -13.35 -10.87 14.14
C ALA A 33 -14.81 -11.03 14.59
N VAL A 34 -15.08 -10.88 15.88
CA VAL A 34 -16.44 -10.89 16.44
C VAL A 34 -17.24 -9.68 15.94
N GLU A 35 -16.68 -8.47 16.00
CA GLU A 35 -17.33 -7.24 15.50
C GLU A 35 -17.67 -7.35 14.00
N ALA A 36 -16.79 -7.98 13.21
CA ALA A 36 -16.98 -8.18 11.78
C ALA A 36 -17.87 -9.39 11.44
N GLY A 37 -18.24 -10.23 12.41
CA GLY A 37 -18.98 -11.48 12.16
C GLY A 37 -18.17 -12.54 11.40
N ARG A 38 -16.84 -12.51 11.51
CA ARG A 38 -15.89 -13.38 10.79
C ARG A 38 -15.03 -14.21 11.75
N LEU A 39 -15.58 -14.60 12.89
CA LEU A 39 -14.87 -15.45 13.85
C LEU A 39 -14.89 -16.90 13.34
N PRO A 40 -13.73 -17.57 13.14
CA PRO A 40 -13.70 -18.98 12.79
C PRO A 40 -14.30 -19.83 13.91
N GLU A 41 -15.12 -20.83 13.56
CA GLU A 41 -15.78 -21.71 14.54
C GLU A 41 -14.79 -22.45 15.46
N GLN A 42 -13.57 -22.67 14.97
CA GLN A 42 -12.52 -23.36 15.73
C GLN A 42 -11.92 -22.47 16.83
N VAL A 43 -12.09 -21.15 16.74
CA VAL A 43 -11.51 -20.20 17.70
C VAL A 43 -12.44 -20.01 18.88
N LYS A 44 -12.05 -20.53 20.04
CA LYS A 44 -12.80 -20.36 21.28
C LYS A 44 -12.39 -19.08 21.99
N LEU A 45 -13.30 -18.11 22.07
CA LEU A 45 -13.05 -16.83 22.74
C LEU A 45 -12.73 -17.00 24.24
N ALA A 46 -13.31 -18.01 24.89
CA ALA A 46 -13.09 -18.28 26.32
C ALA A 46 -11.62 -18.58 26.62
N ASP A 47 -10.96 -19.38 25.77
CA ASP A 47 -9.55 -19.75 25.93
C ASP A 47 -8.65 -18.51 25.80
N ILE A 48 -8.94 -17.64 24.83
CA ILE A 48 -8.21 -16.38 24.62
C ILE A 48 -8.39 -15.44 25.81
N TYR A 49 -9.62 -15.33 26.33
CA TYR A 49 -9.93 -14.48 27.48
C TYR A 49 -9.26 -14.96 28.76
N GLN A 50 -9.27 -16.27 29.01
CA GLN A 50 -8.57 -16.87 30.15
C GLN A 50 -7.07 -16.64 30.07
N ALA A 51 -6.47 -16.83 28.89
CA ALA A 51 -5.05 -16.55 28.67
C ALA A 51 -4.72 -15.07 28.87
N TYR A 52 -5.57 -14.16 28.40
CA TYR A 52 -5.43 -12.72 28.61
C TYR A 52 -5.46 -12.35 30.10
N HIS A 53 -6.46 -12.82 30.85
CA HIS A 53 -6.58 -12.53 32.29
C HIS A 53 -5.40 -13.10 33.09
N LYS A 54 -4.98 -14.33 32.78
CA LYS A 54 -3.83 -14.98 33.41
C LYS A 54 -2.53 -14.22 33.16
N GLN A 55 -2.27 -13.80 31.92
CA GLN A 55 -1.02 -13.16 31.54
C GLN A 55 -0.96 -11.65 31.87
N ILE A 56 -2.04 -10.90 31.64
CA ILE A 56 -2.06 -9.44 31.77
C ILE A 56 -2.46 -9.00 33.18
N ASP A 57 -3.54 -9.57 33.73
CA ASP A 57 -4.06 -9.13 35.03
C ASP A 57 -3.34 -9.82 36.20
N GLN A 58 -3.04 -11.11 36.06
CA GLN A 58 -2.42 -11.92 37.12
C GLN A 58 -0.91 -12.08 36.95
N SER A 59 -0.33 -11.70 35.81
CA SER A 59 1.10 -11.88 35.48
C SER A 59 1.59 -13.32 35.67
N LEU A 60 0.71 -14.31 35.52
CA LEU A 60 1.03 -15.72 35.65
C LEU A 60 1.54 -16.28 34.31
N PRO A 61 2.58 -17.14 34.33
CA PRO A 61 3.10 -17.73 33.11
C PRO A 61 2.09 -18.68 32.46
N LEU A 62 2.00 -18.61 31.13
CA LEU A 62 1.26 -19.56 30.31
C LEU A 62 2.07 -20.85 30.12
N SER A 63 1.38 -21.98 30.14
CA SER A 63 1.96 -23.29 29.83
C SER A 63 2.28 -23.41 28.34
N ALA A 64 3.23 -24.29 28.00
CA ALA A 64 3.62 -24.50 26.60
C ALA A 64 2.44 -24.95 25.71
N ALA A 65 1.51 -25.74 26.25
CA ALA A 65 0.32 -26.18 25.54
C ALA A 65 -0.67 -25.02 25.27
N GLU A 66 -0.86 -24.12 26.24
CA GLU A 66 -1.66 -22.91 26.07
C GLU A 66 -1.04 -22.02 24.98
N ILE A 67 0.28 -21.82 24.99
CA ILE A 67 0.97 -21.01 23.97
C ILE A 67 0.77 -21.59 22.57
N GLU A 68 0.90 -22.90 22.40
CA GLU A 68 0.72 -23.58 21.11
C GLU A 68 -0.73 -23.46 20.59
N LEU A 69 -1.71 -23.60 21.48
CA LEU A 69 -3.13 -23.35 21.15
C LEU A 69 -3.36 -21.91 20.69
N LEU A 70 -2.82 -20.93 21.42
CA LEU A 70 -2.97 -19.51 21.08
C LEU A 70 -2.27 -19.17 19.76
N GLN A 71 -1.12 -19.79 19.47
CA GLN A 71 -0.45 -19.67 18.16
C GLN A 71 -1.32 -20.20 17.02
N TYR A 72 -1.98 -21.34 17.23
CA TYR A 72 -2.92 -21.90 16.26
C TYR A 72 -4.10 -20.95 16.01
N TYR A 73 -4.73 -20.41 17.06
CA TYR A 73 -5.80 -19.41 16.92
C TYR A 73 -5.31 -18.14 16.20
N TYR A 74 -4.10 -17.68 16.50
CA TYR A 74 -3.50 -16.53 15.84
C TYR A 74 -3.34 -16.76 14.32
N GLN A 75 -2.89 -17.94 13.90
CA GLN A 75 -2.75 -18.26 12.49
C GLN A 75 -4.10 -18.30 11.77
N LEU A 76 -5.12 -18.91 12.38
CA LEU A 76 -6.47 -18.93 11.82
C LEU A 76 -7.04 -17.52 11.64
N LEU A 77 -6.97 -16.70 12.69
CA LEU A 77 -7.45 -15.31 12.63
C LEU A 77 -6.69 -14.49 11.59
N LYS A 78 -5.38 -14.70 11.44
CA LYS A 78 -4.58 -13.99 10.45
C LYS A 78 -4.98 -14.35 9.02
N ILE A 79 -5.33 -15.61 8.75
CA ILE A 79 -5.78 -16.05 7.43
C ILE A 79 -7.16 -15.45 7.12
N GLU A 80 -8.09 -15.51 8.06
CA GLU A 80 -9.46 -15.05 7.86
C GLU A 80 -9.56 -13.51 7.75
N LEU A 81 -8.72 -12.78 8.49
CA LEU A 81 -8.78 -11.33 8.58
C LEU A 81 -7.85 -10.58 7.62
N ASP A 82 -7.12 -11.25 6.72
CA ASP A 82 -6.27 -10.57 5.73
C ASP A 82 -7.09 -9.52 4.94
N PRO A 83 -6.65 -8.24 4.84
CA PRO A 83 -5.33 -7.68 5.13
C PRO A 83 -5.15 -7.03 6.53
N VAL A 84 -6.06 -7.26 7.47
CA VAL A 84 -6.03 -6.63 8.81
C VAL A 84 -5.00 -7.30 9.70
N THR A 85 -4.16 -6.48 10.34
CA THR A 85 -3.09 -6.95 11.24
C THR A 85 -3.31 -6.40 12.65
N PRO A 86 -2.76 -7.04 13.72
CA PRO A 86 -2.82 -6.46 15.06
C PRO A 86 -2.23 -5.06 15.11
N THR A 87 -1.15 -4.83 14.35
CA THR A 87 -0.52 -3.52 14.20
C THR A 87 -1.43 -2.47 13.56
N SER A 88 -2.23 -2.85 12.55
CA SER A 88 -3.17 -1.91 11.93
C SER A 88 -4.36 -1.61 12.83
N LEU A 89 -4.85 -2.61 13.57
CA LEU A 89 -5.90 -2.42 14.54
C LEU A 89 -5.43 -1.56 15.72
N ARG A 90 -4.23 -1.78 16.29
CA ARG A 90 -3.64 -0.87 17.31
C ARG A 90 -3.49 0.56 16.79
N ALA A 91 -3.10 0.72 15.52
CA ALA A 91 -2.94 2.04 14.91
C ALA A 91 -4.27 2.78 14.69
N THR A 92 -5.37 2.04 14.58
CA THR A 92 -6.73 2.56 14.35
C THR A 92 -7.62 2.55 15.60
N ALA A 93 -7.21 1.84 16.66
CA ALA A 93 -7.91 1.78 17.93
C ALA A 93 -8.06 3.18 18.53
N CYS A 94 -9.31 3.64 18.64
CA CYS A 94 -9.65 4.90 19.27
C CYS A 94 -9.98 4.65 20.74
N PRO A 95 -9.13 5.07 21.70
CA PRO A 95 -9.45 4.95 23.13
C PRO A 95 -10.62 5.85 23.57
N SER A 96 -11.08 6.77 22.72
CA SER A 96 -12.27 7.59 22.98
C SER A 96 -13.01 7.88 21.67
N MET A 97 -14.29 7.51 21.64
CA MET A 97 -15.21 7.76 20.51
C MET A 97 -15.34 9.26 20.19
N SER A 98 -15.10 10.13 21.17
CA SER A 98 -15.19 11.59 21.02
C SER A 98 -14.06 12.21 20.18
N LYS A 99 -12.93 11.52 19.98
CA LYS A 99 -11.72 12.09 19.33
C LYS A 99 -11.04 11.09 18.39
N PRO A 100 -11.69 10.69 17.27
CA PRO A 100 -11.15 9.70 16.34
C PRO A 100 -9.79 10.11 15.72
N MET A 101 -9.51 11.42 15.64
CA MET A 101 -8.24 11.96 15.13
C MET A 101 -7.04 11.89 16.09
N ARG A 102 -7.24 11.46 17.35
CA ARG A 102 -6.13 11.31 18.32
C ARG A 102 -5.35 10.00 18.17
N THR A 103 -5.79 9.09 17.30
CA THR A 103 -5.08 7.85 16.99
C THR A 103 -3.77 8.09 16.23
N PRO A 104 -2.82 7.15 16.27
CA PRO A 104 -1.63 7.20 15.43
C PRO A 104 -1.96 7.37 13.94
N ALA A 105 -2.97 6.65 13.44
CA ALA A 105 -3.46 6.81 12.06
C ALA A 105 -4.07 8.20 11.81
N GLY A 106 -4.93 8.68 12.73
CA GLY A 106 -5.55 10.00 12.63
C GLY A 106 -4.53 11.16 12.63
N ARG A 107 -3.45 11.05 13.41
CA ARG A 107 -2.34 12.01 13.39
C ARG A 107 -1.70 12.10 12.00
N ARG A 108 -1.54 10.96 11.31
CA ARG A 108 -0.96 10.92 9.96
C ARG A 108 -1.90 11.50 8.91
N VAL A 109 -3.18 11.19 8.97
CA VAL A 109 -4.20 11.78 8.10
C VAL A 109 -4.18 13.31 8.24
N ARG A 110 -4.11 13.82 9.47
CA ARG A 110 -3.98 15.26 9.73
C ARG A 110 -2.70 15.87 9.14
N THR A 111 -1.56 15.19 9.24
CA THR A 111 -0.34 15.64 8.55
C THR A 111 -0.55 15.75 7.04
N MET A 112 -1.26 14.80 6.42
CA MET A 112 -1.56 14.86 4.98
C MET A 112 -2.52 16.01 4.62
N TRP A 113 -3.52 16.28 5.46
CA TRP A 113 -4.37 17.45 5.32
C TRP A 113 -3.57 18.75 5.40
N TYR A 114 -2.62 18.86 6.34
CA TYR A 114 -1.74 20.03 6.40
C TYR A 114 -0.92 20.19 5.13
N TRP A 115 -0.38 19.11 4.56
CA TRP A 115 0.33 19.19 3.28
C TRP A 115 -0.59 19.62 2.13
N SER A 116 -1.83 19.12 2.08
CA SER A 116 -2.80 19.53 1.05
C SER A 116 -3.17 21.01 1.16
N PHE A 117 -3.48 21.49 2.38
CA PHE A 117 -3.77 22.90 2.61
C PHE A 117 -2.55 23.78 2.39
N PHE A 118 -1.36 23.30 2.74
CA PHE A 118 -0.11 24.00 2.47
C PHE A 118 0.12 24.16 0.96
N SER A 119 -0.02 23.08 0.18
CA SER A 119 0.07 23.16 -1.29
C SER A 119 -0.96 24.13 -1.88
N LEU A 120 -2.21 24.08 -1.41
CA LEU A 120 -3.25 25.01 -1.83
C LEU A 120 -2.92 26.47 -1.48
N ALA A 121 -2.43 26.71 -0.26
CA ALA A 121 -2.02 28.04 0.19
C ALA A 121 -0.83 28.58 -0.63
N VAL A 122 0.14 27.72 -0.98
CA VAL A 122 1.25 28.07 -1.86
C VAL A 122 0.74 28.46 -3.25
N ILE A 123 -0.18 27.68 -3.84
CA ILE A 123 -0.80 28.00 -5.14
C ILE A 123 -1.50 29.35 -5.06
N LEU A 124 -2.33 29.57 -4.04
CA LEU A 124 -3.06 30.83 -3.85
C LEU A 124 -2.10 32.01 -3.69
N ALA A 125 -1.06 31.87 -2.87
CA ALA A 125 -0.06 32.90 -2.63
C ALA A 125 0.71 33.26 -3.90
N ILE A 126 1.10 32.26 -4.71
CA ILE A 126 1.77 32.50 -6.00
C ILE A 126 0.83 33.24 -6.95
N ASN A 127 -0.42 32.79 -7.12
CA ASN A 127 -1.38 33.45 -8.02
C ASN A 127 -1.68 34.89 -7.59
N LEU A 128 -1.84 35.13 -6.28
CA LEU A 128 -2.07 36.49 -5.75
C LEU A 128 -0.86 37.39 -5.96
N TYR A 129 0.35 36.86 -5.75
CA TYR A 129 1.60 37.57 -6.02
C TYR A 129 1.74 37.92 -7.51
N GLN A 130 1.46 36.97 -8.40
CA GLN A 130 1.50 37.19 -9.86
C GLN A 130 0.52 38.28 -10.29
N TYR A 131 -0.73 38.20 -9.84
CA TYR A 131 -1.75 39.20 -10.15
C TYR A 131 -1.34 40.60 -9.66
N GLY A 132 -0.86 40.70 -8.41
CA GLY A 132 -0.39 41.97 -7.85
C GLY A 132 0.82 42.55 -8.58
N PHE A 133 1.75 41.69 -8.98
CA PHE A 133 2.93 42.10 -9.76
C PHE A 133 2.56 42.56 -11.17
N GLU A 134 1.74 41.80 -11.90
CA GLU A 134 1.26 42.16 -13.24
C GLU A 134 0.51 43.51 -13.21
N PHE A 135 -0.39 43.69 -12.25
CA PHE A 135 -1.20 44.91 -12.10
C PHE A 135 -0.37 46.17 -11.84
N ASN A 136 0.71 46.08 -11.06
CA ASN A 136 1.53 47.23 -10.69
C ASN A 136 2.85 47.33 -11.46
N SER A 137 3.12 46.39 -12.36
CA SER A 137 4.43 46.23 -13.02
C SER A 137 4.94 47.51 -13.66
N ALA A 138 4.11 48.19 -14.46
CA ALA A 138 4.48 49.44 -15.14
C ALA A 138 4.81 50.58 -14.16
N THR A 139 4.00 50.74 -13.11
CA THR A 139 4.22 51.77 -12.09
C THR A 139 5.49 51.49 -11.27
N TRP A 140 5.73 50.23 -10.90
CA TRP A 140 6.89 49.84 -10.10
C TRP A 140 8.19 49.91 -10.90
N ALA A 141 8.15 49.56 -12.20
CA ALA A 141 9.28 49.71 -13.10
C ALA A 141 9.74 51.18 -13.23
N ALA A 142 8.78 52.12 -13.27
CA ALA A 142 9.08 53.55 -13.36
C ALA A 142 9.56 54.15 -12.02
N GLN A 143 8.97 53.72 -10.90
CA GLN A 143 9.22 54.33 -9.59
C GLN A 143 10.39 53.69 -8.83
N TYR A 144 10.63 52.38 -9.01
CA TYR A 144 11.61 51.59 -8.25
C TYR A 144 12.33 50.56 -9.13
N PRO A 145 13.22 50.99 -10.04
CA PRO A 145 13.86 50.09 -11.03
C PRO A 145 14.69 48.95 -10.42
N ASP A 146 15.41 49.22 -9.33
CA ASP A 146 16.22 48.20 -8.64
C ASP A 146 15.35 47.09 -8.03
N TRP A 147 14.31 47.48 -7.28
CA TRP A 147 13.36 46.55 -6.67
C TRP A 147 12.54 45.79 -7.70
N PHE A 148 12.15 46.45 -8.79
CA PHE A 148 11.42 45.83 -9.88
C PHE A 148 12.20 44.65 -10.47
N THR A 149 13.53 44.78 -10.62
CA THR A 149 14.38 43.70 -11.12
C THR A 149 14.37 42.51 -10.16
N THR A 150 14.51 42.75 -8.84
CA THR A 150 14.45 41.68 -7.83
C THR A 150 13.09 40.97 -7.81
N PHE A 151 11.99 41.72 -7.83
CA PHE A 151 10.65 41.14 -7.88
C PHE A 151 10.38 40.39 -9.18
N SER A 152 10.91 40.88 -10.31
CA SER A 152 10.83 40.16 -11.59
C SER A 152 11.51 38.80 -11.51
N MET A 153 12.69 38.71 -10.87
CA MET A 153 13.37 37.42 -10.67
C MET A 153 12.52 36.47 -9.80
N LEU A 154 11.93 36.98 -8.72
CA LEU A 154 11.05 36.19 -7.86
C LEU A 154 9.79 35.71 -8.60
N TYR A 155 9.22 36.54 -9.47
CA TYR A 155 8.10 36.20 -10.34
C TYR A 155 8.42 35.01 -11.27
N TRP A 156 9.58 35.00 -11.90
CA TRP A 156 10.02 33.87 -12.73
C TRP A 156 10.22 32.57 -11.93
N VAL A 157 10.80 32.68 -10.74
CA VAL A 157 10.94 31.52 -9.83
C VAL A 157 9.57 31.00 -9.40
N ALA A 158 8.63 31.89 -9.07
CA ALA A 158 7.26 31.52 -8.70
C ALA A 158 6.54 30.79 -9.86
N LEU A 159 6.71 31.27 -11.10
CA LEU A 159 6.20 30.59 -12.30
C LEU A 159 6.81 29.20 -12.48
N ALA A 160 8.09 29.01 -12.19
CA ALA A 160 8.74 27.71 -12.29
C ALA A 160 8.27 26.72 -11.21
N ILE A 161 7.91 27.20 -10.01
CA ILE A 161 7.44 26.37 -8.89
C ILE A 161 5.97 25.97 -9.04
N LEU A 162 5.15 26.82 -9.67
CA LEU A 162 3.71 26.65 -9.77
C LEU A 162 3.28 25.27 -10.35
N PRO A 163 3.89 24.75 -11.43
CA PRO A 163 3.65 23.38 -11.92
C PRO A 163 3.78 22.29 -10.86
N PHE A 164 4.83 22.35 -10.05
CA PHE A 164 5.09 21.39 -8.99
C PHE A 164 4.08 21.53 -7.85
N ALA A 165 3.63 22.75 -7.55
CA ALA A 165 2.60 22.97 -6.55
C ALA A 165 1.26 22.32 -6.95
N TYR A 166 0.85 22.41 -8.22
CA TYR A 166 -0.32 21.70 -8.75
C TYR A 166 -0.14 20.17 -8.71
N GLY A 167 1.05 19.66 -9.08
CA GLY A 167 1.39 18.24 -8.92
C GLY A 167 1.31 17.75 -7.47
N ALA A 168 1.85 18.53 -6.53
CA ALA A 168 1.79 18.23 -5.10
C ALA A 168 0.34 18.19 -4.57
N LEU A 169 -0.52 19.09 -5.04
CA LEU A 169 -1.94 19.09 -4.70
C LEU A 169 -2.62 17.80 -5.20
N GLY A 170 -2.40 17.42 -6.46
CA GLY A 170 -2.93 16.17 -7.03
C GLY A 170 -2.48 14.92 -6.27
N ALA A 171 -1.18 14.85 -5.97
CA ALA A 171 -0.60 13.77 -5.17
C ALA A 171 -1.21 13.71 -3.76
N SER A 172 -1.43 14.86 -3.12
CA SER A 172 -2.04 14.95 -1.79
C SER A 172 -3.49 14.45 -1.78
N VAL A 173 -4.29 14.81 -2.79
CA VAL A 173 -5.67 14.30 -2.95
C VAL A 173 -5.69 12.78 -3.14
N ARG A 174 -4.80 12.23 -3.98
CA ARG A 174 -4.68 10.78 -4.17
C ARG A 174 -4.34 10.08 -2.86
N LEU A 175 -3.39 10.62 -2.09
CA LEU A 175 -3.02 10.08 -0.78
C LEU A 175 -4.19 10.12 0.20
N LEU A 176 -4.90 11.25 0.30
CA LEU A 176 -6.08 11.38 1.16
C LEU A 176 -7.12 10.30 0.87
N ARG A 177 -7.41 10.04 -0.42
CA ARG A 177 -8.35 8.98 -0.84
C ARG A 177 -7.89 7.58 -0.43
N ILE A 178 -6.60 7.26 -0.60
CA ILE A 178 -6.04 5.95 -0.18
C ILE A 178 -6.13 5.81 1.35
N MET A 179 -5.80 6.87 2.08
CA MET A 179 -5.82 6.87 3.53
C MET A 179 -7.24 6.73 4.08
N GLU A 180 -8.22 7.41 3.48
CA GLU A 180 -9.62 7.28 3.86
C GLU A 180 -10.10 5.83 3.73
N THR A 181 -9.80 5.20 2.58
CA THR A 181 -10.17 3.79 2.33
C THR A 181 -9.52 2.88 3.37
N ARG A 182 -8.21 3.01 3.60
CA ARG A 182 -7.47 2.20 4.58
C ARG A 182 -7.89 2.43 6.03
N LEU A 183 -8.31 3.65 6.36
CA LEU A 183 -8.80 3.98 7.68
C LEU A 183 -10.20 3.40 7.91
N ARG A 184 -11.06 3.47 6.89
CA ARG A 184 -12.39 2.85 6.89
C ARG A 184 -12.29 1.34 7.06
N ASP A 185 -11.36 0.70 6.35
CA ASP A 185 -11.15 -0.75 6.37
C ASP A 185 -10.30 -1.24 7.55
N ARG A 186 -9.88 -0.34 8.47
CA ARG A 186 -8.96 -0.61 9.60
C ARG A 186 -7.66 -1.34 9.21
N SER A 187 -7.24 -1.25 7.95
CA SER A 187 -6.05 -1.92 7.39
C SER A 187 -4.83 -1.01 7.32
N PHE A 188 -4.84 0.12 8.04
CA PHE A 188 -3.74 1.08 8.06
C PHE A 188 -2.48 0.51 8.74
N ASP A 189 -1.48 0.14 7.93
CA ASP A 189 -0.16 -0.29 8.41
C ASP A 189 0.84 0.90 8.49
N PRO A 190 1.34 1.26 9.70
CA PRO A 190 2.35 2.29 9.88
C PRO A 190 3.70 1.99 9.20
N ARG A 191 4.00 0.72 8.90
CA ARG A 191 5.28 0.34 8.28
C ARG A 191 5.38 0.79 6.82
N ARG A 192 4.25 1.04 6.15
CA ARG A 192 4.18 1.51 4.76
C ARG A 192 4.23 3.03 4.60
N ILE A 193 4.46 3.78 5.68
CA ILE A 193 4.64 5.24 5.65
C ILE A 193 5.69 5.73 4.64
N PRO A 194 6.91 5.13 4.53
CA PRO A 194 7.90 5.61 3.56
C PRO A 194 7.45 5.44 2.10
N GLU A 195 6.63 4.44 1.80
CA GLU A 195 6.05 4.26 0.46
C GLU A 195 5.15 5.45 0.09
N HIS A 196 4.35 5.94 1.03
CA HIS A 196 3.48 7.09 0.81
C HIS A 196 4.26 8.37 0.55
N ARG A 197 5.38 8.59 1.26
CA ARG A 197 6.26 9.74 1.02
C ARG A 197 6.87 9.69 -0.38
N THR A 198 7.38 8.53 -0.77
CA THR A 198 7.98 8.33 -2.10
C THR A 198 6.97 8.62 -3.20
N ARG A 199 5.73 8.10 -3.07
CA ARG A 199 4.64 8.38 -4.03
C ARG A 199 4.27 9.86 -4.08
N TRP A 200 4.25 10.55 -2.94
CA TRP A 200 3.95 11.98 -2.91
C TRP A 200 5.01 12.81 -3.63
N VAL A 201 6.30 12.52 -3.40
CA VAL A 201 7.42 13.21 -4.09
C VAL A 201 7.38 12.93 -5.59
N LEU A 202 7.22 11.66 -5.98
CA LEU A 202 7.15 11.29 -7.38
C LEU A 202 5.93 11.92 -8.07
N GLY A 203 4.78 12.01 -7.39
CA GLY A 203 3.57 12.63 -7.95
C GLY A 203 3.76 14.13 -8.16
N THR A 204 4.40 14.80 -7.20
CA THR A 204 4.79 16.21 -7.31
C THR A 204 5.71 16.46 -8.51
N LEU A 205 6.75 15.63 -8.67
CA LEU A 205 7.68 15.73 -9.79
C LEU A 205 7.00 15.43 -11.13
N SER A 206 6.21 14.36 -11.20
CA SER A 206 5.40 13.97 -12.35
C SER A 206 4.53 15.11 -12.87
N GLY A 207 3.73 15.71 -11.99
CA GLY A 207 2.84 16.82 -12.34
C GLY A 207 3.60 18.05 -12.82
N GLY A 208 4.70 18.40 -12.15
CA GLY A 208 5.54 19.52 -12.58
C GLY A 208 6.18 19.29 -13.95
N VAL A 209 6.75 18.11 -14.16
CA VAL A 209 7.40 17.72 -15.42
C VAL A 209 6.41 17.72 -16.58
N LEU A 210 5.20 17.16 -16.40
CA LEU A 210 4.15 17.17 -17.42
C LEU A 210 3.79 18.58 -17.88
N VAL A 211 3.58 19.51 -16.95
CA VAL A 211 3.25 20.89 -17.28
C VAL A 211 4.42 21.61 -17.95
N LEU A 212 5.65 21.38 -17.50
CA LEU A 212 6.84 21.96 -18.12
C LEU A 212 7.04 21.47 -19.57
N PHE A 213 6.77 20.19 -19.85
CA PHE A 213 6.82 19.64 -21.21
C PHE A 213 5.74 20.24 -22.12
N VAL A 214 4.53 20.45 -21.62
CA VAL A 214 3.45 21.07 -22.39
C VAL A 214 3.77 22.55 -22.66
N ASN A 215 4.37 23.24 -21.69
CA ASN A 215 4.72 24.66 -21.83
C ASN A 215 5.95 24.90 -22.73
N SER A 216 6.90 23.97 -22.80
CA SER A 216 8.09 24.09 -23.66
C SER A 216 7.80 23.84 -25.15
N GLY A 217 6.62 23.30 -25.49
CA GLY A 217 6.20 23.02 -26.87
C GLY A 217 5.74 24.23 -27.68
N GLY A 218 5.54 25.39 -27.06
CA GLY A 218 5.30 26.70 -27.70
C GLY A 218 4.16 26.77 -28.72
N ILE A 219 3.05 27.43 -28.36
CA ILE A 219 2.27 28.39 -29.18
C ILE A 219 1.14 28.88 -28.26
N GLY A 220 1.05 30.20 -28.11
CA GLY A 220 0.31 30.87 -27.05
C GLY A 220 -1.20 30.77 -27.18
N ASP A 221 -1.87 30.79 -26.03
CA ASP A 221 -2.93 31.75 -25.74
C ASP A 221 -3.16 31.77 -24.21
N THR A 222 -3.66 32.87 -23.70
CA THR A 222 -3.96 33.08 -22.27
C THR A 222 -5.02 32.11 -21.70
N GLN A 223 -5.76 31.39 -22.56
CA GLN A 223 -6.70 30.33 -22.18
C GLN A 223 -6.02 29.03 -21.67
N VAL A 224 -4.73 28.84 -21.96
CA VAL A 224 -3.99 27.59 -21.68
C VAL A 224 -3.62 27.43 -20.18
N LYS A 225 -3.79 28.48 -19.36
CA LYS A 225 -3.41 28.46 -17.93
C LYS A 225 -4.23 27.45 -17.10
N LEU A 226 -5.53 27.30 -17.38
CA LEU A 226 -6.39 26.36 -16.65
C LEU A 226 -6.11 24.91 -17.04
N GLU A 227 -5.88 24.65 -18.33
CA GLU A 227 -5.54 23.31 -18.84
C GLU A 227 -4.19 22.84 -18.29
N GLN A 228 -3.19 23.72 -18.25
CA GLN A 228 -1.89 23.42 -17.63
C GLN A 228 -2.04 23.09 -16.15
N ALA A 229 -2.80 23.87 -15.39
CA ALA A 229 -3.07 23.59 -13.98
C ALA A 229 -3.78 22.23 -13.79
N ALA A 230 -4.78 21.95 -14.62
CA ALA A 230 -5.50 20.68 -14.61
C ALA A 230 -4.59 19.49 -14.97
N LEU A 231 -3.71 19.66 -15.95
CA LEU A 231 -2.72 18.65 -16.34
C LEU A 231 -1.70 18.38 -15.22
N GLY A 232 -1.18 19.41 -14.56
CA GLY A 232 -0.27 19.26 -13.43
C GLY A 232 -0.94 18.53 -12.26
N PHE A 233 -2.17 18.92 -11.94
CA PHE A 233 -2.99 18.24 -10.93
C PHE A 233 -3.24 16.77 -11.30
N LEU A 234 -3.66 16.50 -12.54
CA LEU A 234 -3.95 15.15 -13.02
C LEU A 234 -2.70 14.28 -13.04
N GLY A 235 -1.56 14.83 -13.47
CA GLY A 235 -0.26 14.17 -13.45
C GLY A 235 0.20 13.78 -12.05
N GLY A 236 -0.06 14.64 -11.06
CA GLY A 236 0.20 14.32 -9.66
C GLY A 236 -0.76 13.29 -9.07
N TYR A 237 -2.03 13.34 -9.46
CA TYR A 237 -3.06 12.40 -8.99
C TYR A 237 -2.88 10.98 -9.57
N SER A 238 -2.51 10.89 -10.85
CA SER A 238 -2.47 9.66 -11.65
C SER A 238 -1.05 9.16 -11.91
N ILE A 239 -0.19 9.18 -10.90
CA ILE A 239 1.22 8.80 -11.05
C ILE A 239 1.43 7.39 -11.63
N ASP A 240 0.66 6.41 -11.16
CA ASP A 240 0.79 5.02 -11.60
C ASP A 240 0.46 4.87 -13.10
N LEU A 241 -0.53 5.64 -13.57
CA LEU A 241 -0.92 5.69 -14.97
C LEU A 241 0.15 6.39 -15.82
N LEU A 242 0.77 7.46 -15.32
CA LEU A 242 1.86 8.12 -16.03
C LEU A 242 3.04 7.16 -16.24
N PHE A 243 3.49 6.48 -15.18
CA PHE A 243 4.56 5.50 -15.31
C PHE A 243 4.17 4.37 -16.27
N SER A 244 2.93 3.89 -16.22
CA SER A 244 2.44 2.87 -17.15
C SER A 244 2.49 3.36 -18.61
N ILE A 245 2.13 4.61 -18.88
CA ILE A 245 2.22 5.21 -20.22
C ILE A 245 3.68 5.34 -20.67
N LEU A 246 4.56 5.82 -19.78
CA LEU A 246 5.99 5.96 -20.08
C LEU A 246 6.63 4.59 -20.35
N ASP A 247 6.34 3.58 -19.54
CA ASP A 247 6.83 2.22 -19.73
C ASP A 247 6.35 1.63 -21.05
N ASN A 248 5.07 1.84 -21.40
CA ASN A 248 4.52 1.44 -22.70
C ASN A 248 5.19 2.17 -23.86
N LEU A 249 5.43 3.48 -23.72
CA LEU A 249 6.12 4.27 -24.74
C LEU A 249 7.57 3.80 -24.92
N VAL A 250 8.29 3.52 -23.84
CA VAL A 250 9.66 2.97 -23.88
C VAL A 250 9.67 1.61 -24.57
N GLN A 251 8.66 0.75 -24.33
CA GLN A 251 8.54 -0.54 -25.03
C GLN A 251 8.26 -0.39 -26.52
N VAL A 252 7.42 0.57 -26.92
CA VAL A 252 7.11 0.85 -28.33
C VAL A 252 8.33 1.46 -29.05
N LEU A 253 9.04 2.38 -28.39
CA LEU A 253 10.23 3.05 -28.93
C LEU A 253 11.51 2.22 -28.84
N SER A 254 11.51 1.14 -28.05
CA SER A 254 12.57 0.13 -28.02
C SER A 254 12.14 -1.06 -28.88
N PRO A 255 12.16 -0.97 -30.23
CA PRO A 255 11.86 -2.12 -31.06
C PRO A 255 12.79 -3.25 -30.65
N LYS A 256 12.19 -4.31 -30.13
CA LYS A 256 12.83 -5.59 -29.84
C LYS A 256 13.67 -5.93 -31.07
N ARG A 257 15.00 -5.85 -30.97
CA ARG A 257 15.91 -6.37 -32.00
C ARG A 257 15.58 -7.85 -32.18
N ALA A 258 14.75 -8.14 -33.17
CA ALA A 258 14.44 -9.49 -33.57
C ALA A 258 15.71 -10.08 -34.22
N SER A 259 16.31 -11.02 -33.52
CA SER A 259 16.77 -12.31 -34.05
C SER A 259 17.59 -12.32 -35.35
N GLY A 260 18.89 -12.52 -35.19
CA GLY A 260 19.74 -13.35 -36.05
C GLY A 260 20.88 -13.86 -35.14
N LYS A 261 21.26 -15.13 -35.07
CA LYS A 261 21.09 -16.32 -35.92
C LYS A 261 21.12 -17.59 -35.04
N ASN A 262 20.64 -18.67 -35.63
CA ASN A 262 20.79 -20.08 -35.24
C ASN A 262 22.13 -20.47 -34.57
N GLU A 263 22.02 -21.15 -33.42
CA GLU A 263 22.79 -22.34 -33.04
C GLU A 263 21.81 -23.24 -32.24
N GLN A 264 21.01 -24.09 -32.88
CA GLN A 264 21.32 -25.45 -33.33
C GLN A 264 22.08 -26.31 -32.29
N LYS A 265 21.28 -27.03 -31.48
CA LYS A 265 21.35 -28.49 -31.32
C LYS A 265 22.70 -29.06 -30.84
N THR A 266 22.82 -29.34 -29.54
CA THR A 266 23.29 -30.66 -29.09
C THR A 266 22.58 -31.06 -27.80
N ARG A 267 21.90 -32.19 -27.94
CA ARG A 267 21.14 -32.99 -27.01
C ARG A 267 22.12 -33.76 -26.12
N ILE A 268 22.07 -33.57 -24.80
CA ILE A 268 22.35 -34.66 -23.85
C ILE A 268 21.23 -34.65 -22.80
N GLN A 269 20.14 -35.35 -23.12
CA GLN A 269 19.27 -35.91 -22.10
C GLN A 269 20.07 -37.05 -21.46
N VAL A 270 20.42 -36.91 -20.18
CA VAL A 270 20.86 -38.05 -19.37
C VAL A 270 19.60 -38.79 -18.93
N PRO A 271 19.41 -40.08 -19.30
CA PRO A 271 18.34 -40.87 -18.73
C PRO A 271 18.71 -41.19 -17.28
N VAL A 272 17.94 -40.63 -16.33
CA VAL A 272 17.97 -41.10 -14.93
C VAL A 272 17.32 -42.48 -14.92
N LYS A 273 18.16 -43.50 -14.84
CA LYS A 273 17.79 -44.89 -14.59
C LYS A 273 17.34 -44.96 -13.12
N ILE A 274 16.04 -45.00 -12.88
CA ILE A 274 15.49 -45.32 -11.55
C ILE A 274 15.72 -46.82 -11.36
N THR A 275 16.74 -47.16 -10.57
CA THR A 275 16.86 -48.50 -9.99
C THR A 275 16.02 -48.49 -8.73
N GLU A 276 14.80 -49.03 -8.85
CA GLU A 276 13.99 -49.49 -7.74
C GLU A 276 14.72 -50.63 -7.03
N ALA A 277 14.89 -50.49 -5.72
CA ALA A 277 15.18 -51.58 -4.82
C ALA A 277 14.32 -51.36 -3.57
N ARG A 278 13.78 -52.46 -3.02
CA ARG A 278 12.89 -52.59 -1.84
C ARG A 278 11.42 -52.28 -2.16
N GLU A 279 10.44 -53.16 -1.98
CA GLU A 279 10.29 -54.29 -1.05
C GLU A 279 9.50 -55.45 -1.69
N GLU A 280 10.00 -56.67 -1.49
CA GLU A 280 9.18 -57.87 -1.47
C GLU A 280 8.34 -57.89 -0.19
N SER A 281 7.01 -57.97 -0.30
CA SER A 281 6.17 -58.73 0.61
C SER A 281 4.72 -58.75 0.12
N GLY A 282 4.12 -59.94 0.02
CA GLY A 282 2.66 -60.09 0.04
C GLY A 282 2.03 -60.72 -1.20
N THR A 283 2.27 -62.01 -1.39
CA THR A 283 1.40 -62.92 -2.14
C THR A 283 0.04 -63.02 -1.46
N THR A 284 -1.07 -62.72 -2.14
CA THR A 284 -2.21 -63.66 -2.24
C THR A 284 -3.23 -63.28 -3.32
N LEU A 285 -3.45 -64.29 -4.16
CA LEU A 285 -4.49 -64.46 -5.18
C LEU A 285 -5.92 -64.13 -4.70
N ALA A 286 -6.74 -63.57 -5.58
CA ALA A 286 -7.90 -64.28 -6.15
C ALA A 286 -8.58 -63.43 -7.23
N ALA A 287 -8.59 -63.98 -8.45
CA ALA A 287 -9.43 -63.57 -9.56
C ALA A 287 -10.88 -64.08 -9.36
N THR A 288 -11.87 -63.34 -9.85
CA THR A 288 -13.10 -63.81 -10.57
C THR A 288 -13.84 -62.52 -10.98
N ASP A 289 -13.71 -62.02 -12.20
CA ASP A 289 -14.29 -62.48 -13.47
C ASP A 289 -15.77 -62.11 -13.68
N THR A 290 -15.94 -61.32 -14.75
CA THR A 290 -17.05 -61.16 -15.70
C THR A 290 -18.53 -60.88 -15.33
N GLN A 291 -19.04 -59.88 -16.08
CA GLN A 291 -20.42 -59.69 -16.60
C GLN A 291 -21.45 -59.22 -15.55
N THR A 292 -22.45 -58.38 -15.85
CA THR A 292 -23.29 -58.28 -17.04
C THR A 292 -24.17 -57.00 -16.99
N LYS A 293 -24.64 -56.53 -18.16
CA LYS A 293 -26.07 -56.16 -18.43
C LYS A 293 -26.55 -54.68 -18.27
N LYS A 294 -26.66 -54.03 -19.44
CA LYS A 294 -27.92 -53.56 -20.10
C LYS A 294 -28.71 -52.38 -19.47
N ARG A 295 -28.73 -51.26 -20.23
CA ARG A 295 -29.82 -50.29 -20.61
C ARG A 295 -31.25 -50.53 -20.05
N PRO A 296 -32.16 -49.53 -19.99
CA PRO A 296 -32.27 -48.38 -20.92
C PRO A 296 -32.71 -47.02 -20.34
N ALA A 297 -32.80 -46.06 -21.27
CA ALA A 297 -33.36 -44.72 -21.17
C ALA A 297 -34.90 -44.68 -21.17
N SER A 298 -35.44 -43.60 -20.59
CA SER A 298 -36.71 -42.87 -20.87
C SER A 298 -36.77 -41.77 -19.80
N VAL A 299 -37.12 -40.49 -19.98
CA VAL A 299 -38.17 -39.76 -20.74
C VAL A 299 -37.66 -38.30 -20.78
N VAL A 300 -37.59 -37.56 -21.88
CA VAL A 300 -38.60 -36.72 -22.56
C VAL A 300 -38.04 -36.37 -23.94
#